data_AF-A0A3D2ICI6-F1
#
_entry.id   AF-A0A3D2ICI6-F1
#
_cell.length_a   1.000
_cell.length_b   1.000
_cell.length_c   1.000
_cell.angle_alpha   90.00
_cell.angle_beta   90.00
_cell.angle_gamma   90.00
#
_symmetry.space_group_name_H-M   'P 1'
#
loop_
_entity.id
_entity.type
_entity.pdbx_description
1 polymer ?
#
loop_
_entity_poly.entity_id
_entity_poly.type
_entity_poly.pdbx_seq_one_letter_code
_entity_poly.pdbx_strand_id
1 'polypeptide(L)' 'MVCERCIKAVRQKLTDLGLPVKHIELGKVVFEKPIELNKEKVSKTLEDEGFELIDDETSKLISRI' A
#
# COMPACT_ATOMS: atom_id res chain seq x y z
N MET A 1 -1.29 9.13 4.90
CA MET A 1 0.00 9.04 5.62
C MET A 1 0.44 10.46 5.96
N VAL A 2 0.84 10.81 7.18
CA VAL A 2 1.20 12.20 7.56
C VAL A 2 2.54 12.28 8.31
N CYS A 3 3.15 11.14 8.64
CA CYS A 3 4.30 11.05 9.52
C CYS A 3 5.24 9.89 9.17
N GLU A 4 6.53 9.96 9.54
CA GLU A 4 7.47 8.85 9.31
C GLU A 4 7.05 7.54 10.01
N ARG A 5 6.38 7.65 11.17
CA ARG A 5 5.83 6.49 11.89
C ARG A 5 4.73 5.79 11.09
N CYS A 6 3.91 6.60 10.41
CA CYS A 6 2.83 6.17 9.55
C CYS A 6 3.39 5.36 8.36
N ILE A 7 4.48 5.86 7.76
CA ILE A 7 5.19 5.18 6.66
C ILE A 7 5.74 3.83 7.12
N LYS A 8 6.38 3.78 8.30
CA LYS A 8 6.91 2.53 8.85
C LYS A 8 5.83 1.51 9.16
N ALA A 9 4.71 1.93 9.75
CA ALA A 9 3.59 1.04 10.06
C ALA A 9 3.00 0.39 8.79
N VAL A 10 2.70 1.20 7.77
CA VAL A 10 2.18 0.69 6.49
C VAL A 10 3.19 -0.23 5.80
N ARG A 11 4.48 0.13 5.78
CA ARG A 11 5.53 -0.72 5.21
C ARG A 11 5.59 -2.09 5.90
N GLN A 12 5.52 -2.11 7.23
CA GLN A 12 5.55 -3.35 7.99
C GLN A 12 4.35 -4.23 7.62
N LYS A 13 3.13 -3.67 7.65
CA LYS A 13 1.91 -4.41 7.29
C LYS A 13 1.94 -4.99 5.88
N LEU A 14 2.40 -4.21 4.90
CA LEU A 14 2.53 -4.69 3.53
C LEU A 14 3.57 -5.81 3.42
N THR A 15 4.68 -5.69 4.15
CA THR A 15 5.71 -6.74 4.21
C THR A 15 5.18 -8.00 4.89
N ASP A 16 4.40 -7.87 5.97
CA ASP A 16 3.76 -8.99 6.68
C ASP A 16 2.71 -9.70 5.81
N LEU A 17 2.08 -8.97 4.89
CA LEU A 17 1.20 -9.51 3.86
C LEU A 17 1.96 -10.22 2.73
N GLY A 18 3.30 -10.25 2.78
CA GLY A 18 4.16 -10.83 1.75
C GLY A 18 4.34 -9.94 0.52
N LEU A 19 4.05 -8.64 0.64
CA LEU A 19 4.14 -7.68 -0.46
C LEU A 19 5.51 -6.97 -0.41
N PRO A 20 6.42 -7.24 -1.36
CA PRO A 20 7.75 -6.64 -1.33
C PRO A 20 7.68 -5.15 -1.71
N VAL A 21 7.75 -4.28 -0.71
CA VAL A 21 7.74 -2.83 -0.87
C VAL A 21 9.11 -2.33 -1.34
N LYS A 22 9.19 -1.82 -2.57
CA LYS A 22 10.38 -1.20 -3.15
C LYS A 22 10.59 0.20 -2.61
N HIS A 23 9.52 1.00 -2.61
CA HIS A 23 9.55 2.38 -2.16
C HIS A 23 8.21 2.73 -1.53
N ILE A 24 8.24 3.50 -0.44
CA ILE A 24 7.04 4.00 0.21
C ILE A 24 7.26 5.46 0.55
N GLU A 25 6.30 6.27 0.15
CA GLU A 25 6.27 7.69 0.38
C GLU A 25 4.84 8.10 0.77
N LEU A 26 4.68 9.36 1.11
CA LEU A 26 3.45 9.88 1.70
C LEU A 26 2.31 9.79 0.67
N GLY A 27 1.43 8.80 0.84
CA GLY A 27 0.29 8.54 -0.06
C GLY A 27 0.60 7.63 -1.26
N LYS A 28 1.81 7.05 -1.36
CA LYS A 28 2.16 6.17 -2.47
C LYS A 28 3.08 5.02 -2.06
N VAL A 29 2.82 3.86 -2.62
CA VAL A 29 3.63 2.65 -2.44
C VAL A 29 4.01 2.11 -3.81
N VAL A 30 5.28 1.73 -3.96
CA VAL A 30 5.83 1.06 -5.13
C VAL A 30 6.31 -0.31 -4.70
N PHE A 31 5.87 -1.36 -5.40
CA PHE A 31 6.28 -2.73 -5.15
C PHE A 31 7.45 -3.13 -6.06
N GLU A 32 8.27 -4.08 -5.62
CA GLU A 32 9.43 -4.54 -6.40
C GLU A 32 9.04 -5.31 -7.65
N LYS A 33 7.88 -5.96 -7.61
CA LYS A 33 7.37 -6.83 -8.69
C LYS A 33 5.87 -6.61 -8.85
N PRO A 34 5.30 -6.90 -10.04
CA PRO A 34 3.87 -7.00 -10.20
C PRO A 34 3.35 -8.07 -9.24
N ILE A 35 2.42 -7.68 -8.38
CA ILE A 35 1.79 -8.54 -7.38
C ILE A 35 0.29 -8.50 -7.57
N GLU A 36 -0.37 -9.64 -7.37
CA GLU A 36 -1.81 -9.67 -7.23
C GLU A 36 -2.18 -9.11 -5.86
N LEU A 37 -2.51 -7.82 -5.86
CA LEU A 37 -2.92 -7.12 -4.65
C LEU A 37 -4.40 -7.43 -4.39
N ASN A 38 -4.69 -8.11 -3.28
CA ASN A 38 -6.07 -8.16 -2.79
C ASN A 38 -6.41 -6.80 -2.17
N LYS A 39 -7.05 -5.94 -2.96
CA LYS A 39 -7.42 -4.57 -2.57
C LYS A 39 -8.24 -4.54 -1.27
N GLU A 40 -9.19 -5.45 -1.10
CA GLU A 40 -10.01 -5.50 0.12
C GLU A 40 -9.17 -5.81 1.35
N LYS A 41 -8.26 -6.78 1.25
CA LYS A 41 -7.36 -7.16 2.36
C LYS A 41 -6.42 -6.02 2.73
N VAL A 42 -5.89 -5.31 1.73
CA VAL A 42 -5.02 -4.16 1.94
C VAL A 42 -5.80 -2.98 2.51
N SER A 43 -6.99 -2.67 1.98
CA SER A 43 -7.86 -1.60 2.51
C SER A 43 -8.17 -1.83 3.97
N LYS A 44 -8.60 -3.05 4.33
CA LYS A 44 -8.92 -3.39 5.71
C LYS A 44 -7.72 -3.27 6.64
N THR A 45 -6.54 -3.71 6.19
CA THR A 45 -5.30 -3.59 6.97
C THR A 45 -4.88 -2.13 7.16
N LEU A 46 -5.12 -1.28 6.17
CA LEU A 46 -4.86 0.16 6.25
C LEU A 46 -5.89 0.87 7.14
N GLU A 47 -7.17 0.49 7.06
CA GLU A 47 -8.26 1.02 7.89
C GLU A 47 -8.04 0.71 9.38
N ASP A 48 -7.58 -0.50 9.71
CA ASP A 48 -7.17 -0.88 11.07
C ASP A 48 -6.06 0.04 11.62
N GLU A 49 -5.22 0.59 10.74
CA GLU A 49 -4.17 1.55 11.08
C GLU A 49 -4.64 3.02 10.96
N GLY A 50 -5.92 3.26 10.66
CA GLY A 50 -6.51 4.58 10.50
C GLY A 50 -6.20 5.26 9.15
N PHE A 51 -5.81 4.49 8.14
CA PHE A 51 -5.58 4.96 6.77
C PHE A 51 -6.68 4.46 5.84
N GLU A 52 -7.08 5.33 4.92
CA GLU A 52 -8.01 4.97 3.85
C GLU A 52 -7.23 4.67 2.57
N LEU A 53 -7.56 3.57 1.91
CA LEU A 53 -7.08 3.29 0.56
C LEU A 53 -8.04 3.97 -0.42
N ILE A 54 -7.56 5.00 -1.13
CA ILE A 54 -8.36 5.67 -2.15
C ILE A 54 -8.33 4.82 -3.42
N ASP A 55 -9.43 4.12 -3.72
CA ASP A 55 -9.66 3.45 -5.00
C ASP A 55 -10.44 4.39 -5.92
N ASP A 56 -9.78 5.42 -6.44
CA ASP A 56 -10.36 6.17 -7.55
C ASP A 56 -10.31 5.26 -8.79
N GLU A 57 -11.40 5.10 -9.53
CA GLU A 57 -11.44 4.25 -10.74
C GLU A 57 -10.41 4.68 -11.81
N THR A 58 -9.79 5.85 -11.63
CA THR A 58 -8.63 6.36 -12.40
C THR A 58 -7.27 5.80 -11.98
N SER A 59 -7.13 5.22 -10.77
CA SER A 59 -5.87 4.72 -10.22
C SER A 59 -5.61 3.26 -10.59
N LYS A 60 -5.77 2.91 -11.87
CA LYS A 60 -5.15 1.72 -12.46
C LYS A 60 -3.64 1.95 -12.61
N LEU A 61 -2.92 2.01 -11.50
CA LEU A 61 -1.46 1.96 -11.48
C LEU A 61 -0.98 0.61 -10.91
N ILE A 62 -1.59 -0.48 -11.36
CA ILE A 62 -0.78 -1.67 -11.65
C ILE A 62 -0.10 -1.35 -12.98
N SER A 63 0.99 -0.59 -12.91
CA SER A 63 1.81 -0.30 -14.08
C SER A 63 2.37 -1.62 -14.59
N ARG A 64 1.68 -2.18 -15.59
CA ARG A 64 2.20 -3.19 -16.49
C ARG A 64 2.99 -2.41 -17.54
N ILE A 65 4.30 -2.44 -17.43
CA ILE A 65 5.23 -2.21 -18.55
C ILE A 65 6.00 -3.52 -18.70
#